data_AF-A0A318HP27-F1
#
_entry.id   AF-A0A318HP27-F1
#
_cell.length_a   1.000
_cell.length_b   1.000
_cell.length_c   1.000
_cell.angle_alpha   90.00
_cell.angle_beta   90.00
_cell.angle_gamma   90.00
#
_symmetry.space_group_name_H-M   'P 1'
#
loop_
_entity.id
_entity.type
_entity.pdbx_description
1 polymer ?
#
loop_
_entity_poly.entity_id
_entity_poly.type
_entity_poly.pdbx_seq_one_letter_code
_entity_poly.pdbx_strand_id
1 'polypeptide(L)'
;MKYLFTLVFALLAGVATTKAQTVTIVKTDGTTVKYQASEVKSIQFANEEQQPGINKSFTGYLLVNSKFFGDTYYGDKAKMDVFTKDGKTYCKFTDEKWGEGTFEITLNKGNISGQGKMKVPDAHNPGKFTEHNATMSGPMTAINITINGLMGTTTIKWKNGAAPKATTLLGSYPGKNSFSLGAFGTFDNINTTVSLMMDENGKYNVKVSSQQILGTIMGDLTVGEYIIKDLTFDEATNTFSKDYSKDGVKMHLKAVNGGKETMNGDYEHHNATIKAVFGTDGSLTVENNYKAGKMPFGLKGTFTGKIQK
;
A
#
# COMPACT_ATOMS: atom_id res chain seq x y z
N MET A 1 13.70 30.49 -26.26
CA MET A 1 13.52 31.52 -27.31
C MET A 1 12.63 32.61 -26.73
N LYS A 2 13.05 33.88 -26.77
CA LYS A 2 12.25 35.00 -26.28
C LYS A 2 11.16 35.30 -27.31
N TYR A 3 9.92 34.94 -27.03
CA TYR A 3 8.80 35.40 -27.84
C TYR A 3 8.44 36.82 -27.40
N LEU A 4 8.94 37.80 -28.14
CA LEU A 4 8.45 39.17 -28.10
C LEU A 4 7.05 39.16 -28.72
N PHE A 5 6.01 39.04 -27.89
CA PHE A 5 4.68 39.44 -28.32
C PHE A 5 4.64 40.96 -28.38
N THR A 6 4.74 41.50 -29.59
CA THR A 6 4.49 42.91 -29.87
C THR A 6 3.00 43.15 -29.64
N LEU A 7 2.63 43.63 -28.45
CA LEU A 7 1.30 44.14 -28.21
C LEU A 7 1.17 45.45 -29.00
N VAL A 8 0.28 45.46 -29.99
CA VAL A 8 -0.09 46.66 -30.74
C VAL A 8 -0.63 47.68 -29.73
N PHE A 9 0.11 48.76 -29.51
CA PHE A 9 -0.44 49.97 -28.89
C PHE A 9 -1.53 50.47 -29.83
N ALA A 10 -2.79 50.17 -29.51
CA ALA A 10 -3.89 50.95 -30.01
C ALA A 10 -3.70 52.37 -29.46
N LEU A 11 -3.21 53.25 -30.33
CA LEU A 11 -3.25 54.70 -30.16
C LEU A 11 -4.66 55.09 -29.70
N LEU A 12 -4.85 55.37 -28.42
CA LEU A 12 -5.93 56.26 -28.01
C LEU A 12 -5.48 57.67 -28.34
N ALA A 13 -5.86 58.10 -29.55
CA ALA A 13 -6.00 59.50 -29.89
C ALA A 13 -6.80 60.20 -28.78
N GLY A 14 -6.31 61.36 -28.37
CA GLY A 14 -6.87 62.12 -27.28
C GLY A 14 -8.35 62.44 -27.49
N VAL A 15 -9.14 62.16 -26.46
CA VAL A 15 -10.31 62.96 -26.13
C VAL A 15 -10.13 63.35 -24.68
N ALA A 16 -9.87 64.64 -24.44
CA ALA A 16 -9.86 65.22 -23.11
C ALA A 16 -11.27 65.14 -22.53
N THR A 17 -11.59 64.02 -21.88
CA THR A 17 -12.78 63.90 -21.04
C THR A 17 -12.33 63.77 -19.60
N THR A 18 -12.87 64.65 -18.74
CA THR A 18 -12.66 64.77 -17.30
C THR A 18 -13.22 63.59 -16.48
N LYS A 19 -13.15 62.37 -17.01
CA LYS A 19 -13.58 61.15 -16.33
C LYS A 19 -12.37 60.27 -16.00
N ALA A 20 -12.35 59.74 -14.78
CA ALA A 20 -11.29 58.88 -14.29
C ALA A 20 -11.07 57.69 -15.25
N GLN A 21 -9.84 57.55 -15.74
CA GLN A 21 -9.47 56.46 -16.64
C GLN A 21 -9.32 55.18 -15.81
N THR A 22 -9.84 54.06 -16.33
CA THR A 22 -9.74 52.75 -15.67
C THR A 22 -8.98 51.76 -16.54
N VAL A 23 -8.21 50.89 -15.91
CA VAL A 23 -7.58 49.72 -16.54
C VAL A 23 -8.50 48.53 -16.30
N THR A 24 -8.96 47.90 -17.38
CA THR A 24 -9.81 46.71 -17.32
C THR A 24 -9.02 45.48 -17.74
N ILE A 25 -8.90 44.50 -16.84
CA ILE A 25 -8.30 43.18 -17.10
C ILE A 25 -9.42 42.16 -17.22
N VAL A 26 -9.59 41.59 -18.41
CA VAL A 26 -10.52 40.48 -18.66
C VAL A 26 -9.74 39.18 -18.53
N LYS A 27 -10.17 38.31 -17.62
CA LYS A 27 -9.58 36.99 -17.40
C LYS A 27 -10.12 35.98 -18.41
N THR A 28 -9.42 34.86 -18.57
CA THR A 28 -9.82 33.75 -19.47
C THR A 28 -11.12 33.06 -19.05
N ASP A 29 -11.49 33.15 -17.77
CA ASP A 29 -12.77 32.67 -17.24
C ASP A 29 -13.95 33.65 -17.50
N GLY A 30 -13.71 34.74 -18.23
CA GLY A 30 -14.70 35.77 -18.55
C GLY A 30 -14.93 36.79 -17.43
N THR A 31 -14.33 36.62 -16.25
CA THR A 31 -14.43 37.60 -15.17
C THR A 31 -13.57 38.82 -15.47
N THR A 32 -14.01 39.97 -14.96
CA THR A 32 -13.36 41.25 -15.22
C THR A 32 -12.94 41.92 -13.93
N VAL A 33 -11.71 42.44 -13.90
CA VAL A 33 -11.18 43.25 -12.80
C VAL A 33 -10.89 44.66 -13.33
N LYS A 34 -11.30 45.69 -12.61
CA LYS A 34 -11.09 47.09 -12.97
C LYS A 34 -10.27 47.81 -11.91
N TYR A 35 -9.28 48.58 -12.34
CA TYR A 35 -8.45 49.43 -11.48
C TYR A 35 -8.56 50.89 -11.95
N GLN A 36 -8.50 51.85 -11.02
CA GLN A 36 -8.31 53.25 -11.44
C GLN A 36 -6.88 53.42 -11.96
N ALA A 37 -6.70 54.18 -13.04
CA ALA A 37 -5.37 54.36 -13.63
C ALA A 37 -4.36 54.98 -12.64
N SER A 38 -4.83 55.81 -11.71
CA SER A 38 -4.01 56.40 -10.64
C SER A 38 -3.47 55.38 -9.63
N GLU A 39 -4.04 54.18 -9.56
CA GLU A 39 -3.65 53.13 -8.61
C GLU A 39 -2.57 52.19 -9.18
N VAL A 40 -2.30 52.28 -10.48
CA VAL A 40 -1.42 51.34 -11.18
C VAL A 40 -0.03 51.94 -11.36
N LYS A 41 0.94 51.49 -10.54
CA LYS A 41 2.36 51.90 -10.64
C LYS A 41 3.12 51.17 -11.77
N SER A 42 2.85 49.89 -11.96
CA SER A 42 3.48 49.06 -13.01
C SER A 42 2.69 47.75 -13.20
N ILE A 43 2.70 47.21 -14.42
CA ILE A 43 2.16 45.86 -14.73
C ILE A 43 3.34 44.96 -15.07
N GLN A 44 3.49 43.86 -14.32
CA GLN A 44 4.52 42.84 -14.56
C GLN A 44 3.85 41.51 -14.87
N PHE A 45 4.29 40.86 -15.94
CA PHE A 45 3.91 39.50 -16.27
C PHE A 45 5.00 38.58 -15.71
N ALA A 46 4.68 37.82 -14.67
CA ALA A 46 5.52 36.71 -14.25
C ALA A 46 5.26 35.52 -15.18
N ASN A 47 6.31 34.90 -15.72
CA ASN A 47 6.14 33.55 -16.24
C ASN A 47 5.79 32.67 -15.03
N GLU A 48 4.71 31.90 -15.11
CA GLU A 48 4.58 30.73 -14.24
C GLU A 48 5.89 29.94 -14.39
N GLU A 49 6.48 29.52 -13.25
CA GLU A 49 7.62 28.61 -13.30
C GLU A 49 7.26 27.48 -14.25
N GLN A 50 8.00 27.39 -15.36
CA GLN A 50 7.76 26.38 -16.37
C GLN A 50 7.86 25.04 -15.64
N GLN A 51 6.74 24.35 -15.45
CA GLN A 51 6.77 23.00 -14.89
C GLN A 51 7.83 22.25 -15.71
N PRO A 52 8.88 21.70 -15.08
CA PRO A 52 9.92 21.01 -15.83
C PRO A 52 9.21 19.94 -16.65
N GLY A 53 9.33 20.04 -17.98
CA GLY A 53 8.56 19.20 -18.89
C GLY A 53 8.69 17.74 -18.44
N ILE A 54 7.57 17.09 -18.14
CA ILE A 54 7.58 15.68 -17.79
C ILE A 54 8.10 14.94 -19.01
N ASN A 55 9.30 14.36 -18.90
CA ASN A 55 9.93 13.67 -20.01
C ASN A 55 9.22 12.34 -20.26
N LYS A 56 8.82 11.64 -19.19
CA LYS A 56 8.09 10.37 -19.22
C LYS A 56 7.21 10.21 -17.98
N SER A 57 6.03 9.61 -18.16
CA SER A 57 5.11 9.24 -17.08
C SER A 57 4.82 7.75 -17.15
N PHE A 58 4.81 7.08 -15.99
CA PHE A 58 4.53 5.66 -15.86
C PHE A 58 3.46 5.43 -14.81
N THR A 59 2.55 4.49 -15.09
CA THR A 59 1.55 4.02 -14.12
C THR A 59 1.86 2.59 -13.71
N GLY A 60 1.65 2.29 -12.44
CA GLY A 60 1.93 0.97 -11.91
C GLY A 60 1.22 0.72 -10.61
N TYR A 61 1.42 -0.48 -10.08
CA TYR A 61 0.79 -0.91 -8.86
C TYR A 61 1.71 -0.83 -7.65
N LEU A 62 1.08 -0.71 -6.47
CA LEU A 62 1.76 -0.60 -5.20
C LEU A 62 1.56 -1.82 -4.32
N LEU A 63 2.68 -2.32 -3.81
CA LEU A 63 2.74 -3.12 -2.59
C LEU A 63 3.45 -2.30 -1.52
N VAL A 64 2.87 -2.17 -0.34
CA VAL A 64 3.53 -1.45 0.76
C VAL A 64 3.69 -2.37 1.95
N ASN A 65 4.85 -2.30 2.60
CA ASN A 65 5.12 -2.99 3.84
C ASN A 65 5.72 -2.05 4.88
N SER A 66 5.65 -2.48 6.13
CA SER A 66 6.30 -1.81 7.26
C SER A 66 6.69 -2.83 8.31
N LYS A 67 7.20 -2.37 9.46
CA LYS A 67 7.41 -3.23 10.63
C LYS A 67 6.11 -3.86 11.15
N PHE A 68 4.95 -3.27 10.89
CA PHE A 68 3.67 -3.73 11.44
C PHE A 68 2.87 -4.63 10.50
N PHE A 69 3.14 -4.59 9.20
CA PHE A 69 2.43 -5.41 8.21
C PHE A 69 3.33 -5.74 7.02
N GLY A 70 3.14 -6.93 6.46
CA GLY A 70 3.83 -7.37 5.25
C GLY A 70 3.30 -6.69 3.99
N ASP A 71 3.83 -7.08 2.82
CA ASP A 71 3.41 -6.52 1.53
C ASP A 71 1.88 -6.56 1.37
N THR A 72 1.29 -5.37 1.26
CA THR A 72 -0.16 -5.16 1.12
C THR A 72 -0.44 -4.38 -0.15
N TYR A 73 -1.43 -4.80 -0.93
CA TYR A 73 -1.77 -4.17 -2.20
C TYR A 73 -2.59 -2.88 -2.03
N TYR A 74 -2.18 -1.78 -2.66
CA TYR A 74 -2.82 -0.46 -2.51
C TYR A 74 -3.45 0.13 -3.79
N GLY A 75 -3.33 -0.54 -4.94
CA GLY A 75 -3.96 -0.11 -6.19
C GLY A 75 -2.97 0.05 -7.35
N ASP A 76 -3.52 0.33 -8.55
CA ASP A 76 -2.81 0.47 -9.82
C ASP A 76 -2.64 1.93 -10.29
N LYS A 77 -2.99 2.91 -9.44
CA LYS A 77 -3.07 4.32 -9.82
C LYS A 77 -1.80 5.12 -9.53
N ALA A 78 -0.77 4.49 -8.97
CA ALA A 78 0.45 5.17 -8.59
C ALA A 78 1.26 5.59 -9.82
N LYS A 79 1.73 6.83 -9.81
CA LYS A 79 2.44 7.46 -10.92
C LYS A 79 3.90 7.71 -10.59
N MET A 80 4.74 7.53 -11.59
CA MET A 80 6.16 7.91 -11.60
C MET A 80 6.39 8.85 -12.80
N ASP A 81 6.66 10.13 -12.52
CA ASP A 81 6.96 11.14 -13.53
C ASP A 81 8.45 11.48 -13.48
N VAL A 82 9.14 11.29 -14.60
CA VAL A 82 10.57 11.59 -14.73
C VAL A 82 10.75 12.90 -15.48
N PHE A 83 11.52 13.82 -14.92
CA PHE A 83 11.81 15.13 -15.51
C PHE A 83 13.25 15.55 -15.27
N THR A 84 13.74 16.50 -16.07
CA THR A 84 15.09 17.06 -15.92
C THR A 84 14.96 18.54 -15.54
N LYS A 85 15.70 18.95 -14.51
CA LYS A 85 15.77 20.33 -14.04
C LYS A 85 17.22 20.64 -13.68
N ASP A 86 17.73 21.77 -14.15
CA ASP A 86 19.10 22.24 -13.84
C ASP A 86 20.21 21.20 -14.12
N GLY A 87 20.06 20.42 -15.20
CA GLY A 87 21.02 19.37 -15.60
C GLY A 87 20.95 18.09 -14.75
N LYS A 88 20.04 18.01 -13.79
CA LYS A 88 19.79 16.83 -12.94
C LYS A 88 18.48 16.15 -13.31
N THR A 89 18.41 14.84 -13.14
CA THR A 89 17.20 14.05 -13.36
C THR A 89 16.47 13.82 -12.05
N TYR A 90 15.16 13.99 -12.07
CA TYR A 90 14.28 13.79 -10.93
C TYR A 90 13.18 12.79 -11.27
N CYS A 91 12.71 12.07 -10.24
CA CYS A 91 11.50 11.26 -10.30
C CYS A 91 10.50 11.79 -9.28
N LYS A 92 9.29 12.13 -9.72
CA LYS A 92 8.15 12.42 -8.87
C LYS A 92 7.30 11.17 -8.75
N PHE A 93 7.12 10.71 -7.52
CA PHE A 93 6.14 9.69 -7.16
C PHE A 93 4.82 10.36 -6.74
N THR A 94 3.69 9.80 -7.12
CA THR A 94 2.36 10.30 -6.70
C THR A 94 1.39 9.15 -6.53
N ASP A 95 0.77 9.09 -5.36
CA ASP A 95 -0.32 8.18 -5.01
C ASP A 95 -1.31 8.87 -4.07
N GLU A 96 -2.59 8.52 -4.18
CA GLU A 96 -3.67 9.12 -3.39
C GLU A 96 -3.55 8.79 -1.89
N LYS A 97 -3.11 7.57 -1.55
CA LYS A 97 -3.00 7.10 -0.16
C LYS A 97 -1.60 7.33 0.41
N TRP A 98 -0.58 7.09 -0.39
CA TRP A 98 0.83 7.12 0.03
C TRP A 98 1.53 8.45 -0.26
N GLY A 99 0.82 9.40 -0.86
CA GLY A 99 1.25 10.78 -1.01
C GLY A 99 2.18 11.02 -2.18
N GLU A 100 2.98 12.07 -2.05
CA GLU A 100 3.85 12.56 -3.11
C GLU A 100 5.31 12.58 -2.67
N GLY A 101 6.22 12.22 -3.56
CA GLY A 101 7.64 12.33 -3.29
C GLY A 101 8.41 12.84 -4.49
N THR A 102 9.49 13.56 -4.24
CA THR A 102 10.42 14.00 -5.29
C THR A 102 11.82 13.55 -4.93
N PHE A 103 12.45 12.86 -5.88
CA PHE A 103 13.76 12.22 -5.71
C PHE A 103 14.71 12.72 -6.78
N GLU A 104 15.91 13.14 -6.39
CA GLU A 104 17.02 13.31 -7.32
C GLU A 104 17.57 11.93 -7.63
N ILE A 105 17.57 11.54 -8.92
CA ILE A 105 17.84 10.17 -9.34
C ILE A 105 19.05 10.07 -10.26
N THR A 106 19.73 8.92 -10.18
CA THR A 106 20.76 8.47 -11.10
C THR A 106 20.27 7.18 -11.76
N LEU A 107 20.52 7.06 -13.07
CA LEU A 107 20.18 5.87 -13.85
C LEU A 107 21.47 5.14 -14.25
N ASN A 108 21.57 3.86 -13.90
CA ASN A 108 22.74 3.04 -14.22
C ASN A 108 22.31 1.64 -14.68
N LYS A 109 22.61 1.30 -15.95
CA LYS A 109 22.41 -0.04 -16.53
C LYS A 109 21.05 -0.68 -16.20
N GLY A 110 19.94 0.04 -16.38
CA GLY A 110 18.60 -0.51 -16.10
C GLY A 110 18.08 -0.27 -14.69
N ASN A 111 18.93 0.20 -13.78
CA ASN A 111 18.58 0.48 -12.38
C ASN A 111 18.46 1.98 -12.11
N ILE A 112 17.63 2.30 -11.14
CA ILE A 112 17.44 3.64 -10.57
C ILE A 112 17.96 3.67 -9.14
N SER A 113 18.56 4.79 -8.76
CA SER A 113 18.91 5.09 -7.37
C SER A 113 18.72 6.58 -7.12
N GLY A 114 18.14 6.97 -5.99
CA GLY A 114 17.94 8.38 -5.67
C GLY A 114 17.63 8.64 -4.20
N GLN A 115 17.74 9.91 -3.84
CA GLN A 115 17.39 10.41 -2.50
C GLN A 115 16.40 11.55 -2.66
N GLY A 116 15.50 11.68 -1.68
CA GLY A 116 14.45 12.65 -1.74
C GLY A 116 13.65 12.74 -0.46
N LYS A 117 12.49 13.38 -0.58
CA LYS A 117 11.51 13.47 0.49
C LYS A 117 10.16 12.94 0.01
N MET A 118 9.46 12.30 0.92
CA MET A 118 8.09 11.84 0.78
C MET A 118 7.20 12.67 1.70
N LYS A 119 6.13 13.23 1.16
CA LYS A 119 5.05 13.89 1.87
C LYS A 119 3.87 12.94 1.94
N VAL A 120 3.68 12.30 3.10
CA VAL A 120 2.69 11.25 3.30
C VAL A 120 1.47 11.83 4.04
N PRO A 121 0.23 11.55 3.58
CA PRO A 121 -0.98 11.95 4.30
C PRO A 121 -1.02 11.31 5.70
N ASP A 122 -1.44 12.08 6.69
CA ASP A 122 -1.71 11.54 8.03
C ASP A 122 -3.03 10.77 7.99
N ALA A 123 -2.97 9.46 8.28
CA ALA A 123 -4.13 8.58 8.28
C ALA A 123 -5.18 8.96 9.35
N HIS A 124 -4.77 9.63 10.43
CA HIS A 124 -5.65 10.03 11.52
C HIS A 124 -6.14 11.47 11.38
N ASN A 125 -5.47 12.29 10.57
CA ASN A 125 -5.80 13.71 10.39
C ASN A 125 -5.92 14.06 8.90
N PRO A 126 -7.11 13.90 8.29
CA PRO A 126 -7.33 14.21 6.88
C PRO A 126 -6.87 15.64 6.54
N GLY A 127 -6.04 15.76 5.50
CA GLY A 127 -5.50 17.05 5.03
C GLY A 127 -4.18 17.48 5.70
N LYS A 128 -3.72 16.80 6.74
CA LYS A 128 -2.37 16.97 7.28
C LYS A 128 -1.41 16.01 6.57
N PHE A 129 -0.19 16.47 6.36
CA PHE A 129 0.87 15.68 5.74
C PHE A 129 2.13 15.74 6.58
N THR A 130 2.86 14.64 6.61
CA THR A 130 4.17 14.56 7.27
C THR A 130 5.24 14.32 6.23
N GLU A 131 6.31 15.11 6.28
CA GLU A 131 7.48 14.93 5.42
C GLU A 131 8.49 13.97 6.06
N HIS A 132 8.98 13.06 5.25
CA HIS A 132 9.98 12.06 5.64
C HIS A 132 11.10 12.02 4.61
N ASN A 133 12.34 11.82 5.08
CA ASN A 133 13.43 11.48 4.18
C ASN A 133 13.20 10.08 3.62
N ALA A 134 13.41 9.94 2.31
CA ALA A 134 13.19 8.70 1.61
C ALA A 134 14.28 8.45 0.56
N THR A 135 14.53 7.18 0.28
CA THR A 135 15.41 6.75 -0.80
C THR A 135 14.61 5.96 -1.83
N MET A 136 15.05 6.00 -3.07
CA MET A 136 14.47 5.26 -4.18
C MET A 136 15.53 4.35 -4.77
N SER A 137 15.24 3.07 -4.97
CA SER A 137 16.20 2.14 -5.59
C SER A 137 15.52 0.93 -6.24
N GLY A 138 16.18 0.34 -7.23
CA GLY A 138 15.75 -0.91 -7.86
C GLY A 138 15.85 -0.87 -9.39
N PRO A 139 15.41 -1.93 -10.08
CA PRO A 139 15.23 -1.88 -11.53
C PRO A 139 14.15 -0.85 -11.91
N MET A 140 14.27 -0.23 -13.08
CA MET A 140 13.29 0.77 -13.56
C MET A 140 11.85 0.23 -13.72
N THR A 141 11.67 -1.10 -13.73
CA THR A 141 10.36 -1.76 -13.78
C THR A 141 9.80 -2.15 -12.41
N ALA A 142 10.62 -2.12 -11.36
CA ALA A 142 10.22 -2.43 -9.98
C ALA A 142 11.06 -1.60 -8.99
N ILE A 143 10.49 -0.50 -8.54
CA ILE A 143 11.16 0.53 -7.76
C ILE A 143 10.71 0.43 -6.30
N ASN A 144 11.67 0.39 -5.38
CA ASN A 144 11.42 0.46 -3.95
C ASN A 144 11.70 1.89 -3.45
N ILE A 145 10.71 2.51 -2.83
CA ILE A 145 10.85 3.75 -2.08
C ILE A 145 10.87 3.40 -0.59
N THR A 146 11.99 3.63 0.08
CA THR A 146 12.14 3.39 1.52
C THR A 146 11.99 4.70 2.28
N ILE A 147 10.99 4.77 3.15
CA ILE A 147 10.68 5.93 3.98
C ILE A 147 11.16 5.64 5.41
N ASN A 148 12.20 6.34 5.83
CA ASN A 148 12.79 6.16 7.15
C ASN A 148 11.92 6.85 8.22
N GLY A 149 11.69 6.17 9.34
CA GLY A 149 10.93 6.70 10.47
C GLY A 149 9.41 6.63 10.34
N LEU A 150 8.85 6.39 9.15
CA LEU A 150 7.42 6.11 8.99
C LEU A 150 7.13 4.66 9.42
N MET A 151 6.35 4.47 10.48
CA MET A 151 5.92 3.15 10.97
C MET A 151 7.07 2.15 11.22
N GLY A 152 8.20 2.63 11.76
CA GLY A 152 9.37 1.78 12.00
C GLY A 152 10.19 1.44 10.75
N THR A 153 9.97 2.18 9.64
CA THR A 153 10.46 2.01 8.25
C THR A 153 9.38 1.39 7.38
N THR A 154 8.97 2.14 6.36
CA THR A 154 7.96 1.73 5.38
C THR A 154 8.60 1.63 4.01
N THR A 155 8.36 0.55 3.27
CA THR A 155 8.80 0.41 1.89
C THR A 155 7.61 0.35 0.96
N ILE A 156 7.53 1.32 0.04
CA ILE A 156 6.59 1.34 -1.06
C ILE A 156 7.27 0.67 -2.25
N LYS A 157 6.77 -0.50 -2.66
CA LYS A 157 7.24 -1.24 -3.83
C LYS A 157 6.30 -0.94 -5.00
N TRP A 158 6.76 -0.08 -5.90
CA TRP A 158 6.07 0.23 -7.14
C TRP A 158 6.52 -0.74 -8.23
N LYS A 159 5.58 -1.30 -9.00
CA LYS A 159 5.90 -2.09 -10.19
C LYS A 159 5.14 -1.58 -11.39
N ASN A 160 5.83 -1.51 -12.54
CA ASN A 160 5.25 -1.00 -13.78
C ASN A 160 4.18 -1.97 -14.33
N GLY A 161 3.06 -1.43 -14.80
CA GLY A 161 1.96 -2.21 -15.38
C GLY A 161 0.87 -2.61 -14.38
N ALA A 162 -0.04 -3.48 -14.82
CA ALA A 162 -1.17 -3.95 -14.02
C ALA A 162 -0.76 -5.06 -13.03
N ALA A 163 -1.36 -5.07 -11.85
CA ALA A 163 -1.14 -6.15 -10.89
C ALA A 163 -1.77 -7.48 -11.36
N PRO A 164 -1.06 -8.61 -11.25
CA PRO A 164 -1.69 -9.93 -11.35
C PRO A 164 -2.83 -10.07 -10.33
N LYS A 165 -3.92 -10.77 -10.69
CA LYS A 165 -5.11 -10.90 -9.83
C LYS A 165 -4.76 -11.40 -8.42
N ALA A 166 -3.94 -12.44 -8.31
CA ALA A 166 -3.43 -12.96 -7.04
C ALA A 166 -2.72 -11.90 -6.17
N THR A 167 -1.95 -11.01 -6.80
CA THR A 167 -1.22 -9.93 -6.11
C THR A 167 -2.16 -8.88 -5.52
N THR A 168 -3.33 -8.68 -6.12
CA THR A 168 -4.32 -7.72 -5.59
C THR A 168 -4.91 -8.14 -4.23
N LEU A 169 -4.76 -9.41 -3.89
CA LEU A 169 -5.25 -10.05 -2.67
C LEU A 169 -4.21 -10.04 -1.53
N LEU A 170 -3.01 -9.48 -1.76
CA LEU A 170 -2.00 -9.40 -0.70
C LEU A 170 -2.41 -8.42 0.40
N GLY A 171 -2.21 -8.85 1.63
CA GLY A 171 -2.45 -8.04 2.82
C GLY A 171 -2.76 -8.84 4.08
N SER A 172 -3.04 -8.10 5.14
CA SER A 172 -3.46 -8.63 6.44
C SER A 172 -4.96 -8.53 6.61
N TYR A 173 -5.55 -9.65 7.05
CA TYR A 173 -6.97 -9.81 7.28
C TYR A 173 -7.17 -10.09 8.77
N PRO A 174 -7.42 -9.06 9.59
CA PRO A 174 -7.92 -9.27 10.94
C PRO A 174 -9.32 -9.91 10.89
N GLY A 175 -9.62 -10.75 11.87
CA GLY A 175 -10.91 -11.42 11.94
C GLY A 175 -11.00 -12.47 13.03
N LYS A 176 -12.00 -13.33 12.87
CA LYS A 176 -12.34 -14.41 13.79
C LYS A 176 -11.86 -15.74 13.23
N ASN A 177 -11.25 -16.56 14.06
CA ASN A 177 -10.92 -17.95 13.76
C ASN A 177 -11.70 -18.88 14.67
N SER A 178 -12.26 -19.94 14.09
CA SER A 178 -13.10 -20.90 14.79
C SER A 178 -12.53 -22.30 14.59
N PHE A 179 -12.27 -23.03 15.67
CA PHE A 179 -11.69 -24.37 15.63
C PHE A 179 -12.72 -25.40 16.05
N SER A 180 -13.10 -26.27 15.13
CA SER A 180 -13.98 -27.40 15.40
C SER A 180 -13.16 -28.67 15.66
N LEU A 181 -13.44 -29.32 16.78
CA LEU A 181 -12.84 -30.59 17.22
C LEU A 181 -13.88 -31.73 17.16
N GLY A 182 -14.73 -31.73 16.12
CA GLY A 182 -15.77 -32.75 15.97
C GLY A 182 -16.70 -32.81 17.18
N ALA A 183 -16.76 -33.97 17.86
CA ALA A 183 -17.62 -34.19 19.03
C ALA A 183 -17.26 -33.33 20.27
N PHE A 184 -16.06 -32.73 20.30
CA PHE A 184 -15.61 -31.90 21.42
C PHE A 184 -16.04 -30.42 21.31
N GLY A 185 -16.78 -30.06 20.25
CA GLY A 185 -17.34 -28.73 20.06
C GLY A 185 -16.46 -27.79 19.23
N THR A 186 -16.81 -26.50 19.28
CA THR A 186 -16.18 -25.43 18.50
C THR A 186 -15.71 -24.33 19.44
N PHE A 187 -14.48 -23.87 19.23
CA PHE A 187 -13.83 -22.83 20.04
C PHE A 187 -13.44 -21.63 19.18
N ASP A 188 -13.76 -20.43 19.64
CA ASP A 188 -13.54 -19.21 18.89
C ASP A 188 -12.36 -18.40 19.44
N ASN A 189 -11.57 -17.86 18.52
CA ASN A 189 -10.68 -16.73 18.75
C ASN A 189 -11.20 -15.55 17.91
N ILE A 190 -11.53 -14.44 18.57
CA ILE A 190 -12.11 -13.26 17.91
C ILE A 190 -11.08 -12.23 17.43
N ASN A 191 -9.80 -12.44 17.75
CA ASN A 191 -8.71 -11.47 17.53
C ASN A 191 -7.50 -12.18 16.91
N THR A 192 -7.66 -12.68 15.69
CA THR A 192 -6.51 -13.15 14.91
C THR A 192 -6.36 -12.39 13.62
N THR A 193 -5.18 -12.50 13.03
CA THR A 193 -4.86 -11.97 11.72
C THR A 193 -4.29 -13.07 10.86
N VAL A 194 -4.92 -13.29 9.72
CA VAL A 194 -4.37 -14.11 8.64
C VAL A 194 -3.83 -13.18 7.56
N SER A 195 -2.60 -13.39 7.12
CA SER A 195 -1.96 -12.57 6.09
C SER A 195 -1.65 -13.40 4.85
N LEU A 196 -2.05 -12.93 3.68
CA LEU A 196 -1.56 -13.43 2.40
C LEU A 196 -0.31 -12.65 2.02
N MET A 197 0.79 -13.37 1.81
CA MET A 197 2.11 -12.80 1.52
C MET A 197 2.66 -13.39 0.22
N MET A 198 3.59 -12.67 -0.41
CA MET A 198 4.37 -13.16 -1.54
C MET A 198 5.84 -13.21 -1.12
N ASP A 199 6.53 -14.31 -1.44
CA ASP A 199 7.97 -14.39 -1.26
C ASP A 199 8.75 -13.74 -2.43
N GLU A 200 10.07 -13.73 -2.33
CA GLU A 200 10.98 -13.16 -3.34
C GLU A 200 10.88 -13.87 -4.70
N ASN A 201 10.43 -15.13 -4.72
CA ASN A 201 10.26 -15.93 -5.93
C ASN A 201 8.86 -15.77 -6.56
N GLY A 202 8.01 -14.91 -5.99
CA GLY A 202 6.64 -14.71 -6.46
C GLY A 202 5.66 -15.79 -6.01
N LYS A 203 6.03 -16.65 -5.05
CA LYS A 203 5.13 -17.66 -4.49
C LYS A 203 4.29 -17.08 -3.36
N TYR A 204 3.04 -17.52 -3.29
CA TYR A 204 2.08 -17.04 -2.30
C TYR A 204 2.04 -17.92 -1.07
N ASN A 205 2.07 -17.29 0.10
CA ASN A 205 2.14 -17.91 1.40
C ASN A 205 1.04 -17.37 2.30
N VAL A 206 0.48 -18.20 3.17
CA VAL A 206 -0.48 -17.79 4.19
C VAL A 206 0.19 -17.84 5.55
N LYS A 207 0.25 -16.70 6.24
CA LYS A 207 0.68 -16.60 7.63
C LYS A 207 -0.54 -16.51 8.54
N VAL A 208 -0.56 -17.34 9.57
CA VAL A 208 -1.52 -17.25 10.66
C VAL A 208 -0.79 -16.67 11.86
N SER A 209 -1.24 -15.51 12.34
CA SER A 209 -0.66 -14.87 13.54
C SER A 209 -0.97 -15.66 14.80
N SER A 210 -0.17 -15.44 15.86
CA SER A 210 -0.41 -16.02 17.18
C SER A 210 -1.85 -15.76 17.68
N GLN A 211 -2.43 -16.73 18.39
CA GLN A 211 -3.83 -16.74 18.81
C GLN A 211 -3.96 -17.20 20.26
N GLN A 212 -4.93 -16.65 20.97
CA GLN A 212 -5.35 -17.15 22.29
C GLN A 212 -6.76 -17.72 22.23
N ILE A 213 -6.92 -18.97 22.63
CA ILE A 213 -8.22 -19.66 22.69
C ILE A 213 -8.50 -19.93 24.15
N LEU A 214 -9.50 -19.24 24.69
CA LEU A 214 -9.84 -19.32 26.11
C LEU A 214 -10.87 -20.42 26.37
N GLY A 215 -10.87 -20.96 27.59
CA GLY A 215 -11.94 -21.83 28.07
C GLY A 215 -12.01 -23.21 27.39
N THR A 216 -10.90 -23.72 26.88
CA THR A 216 -10.86 -25.09 26.35
C THR A 216 -10.75 -26.11 27.49
N ILE A 217 -11.07 -27.38 27.22
CA ILE A 217 -10.94 -28.49 28.18
C ILE A 217 -9.48 -28.63 28.68
N MET A 218 -8.50 -28.22 27.87
CA MET A 218 -7.07 -28.28 28.21
C MET A 218 -6.56 -27.04 28.95
N GLY A 219 -7.44 -26.05 29.22
CA GLY A 219 -7.10 -24.73 29.73
C GLY A 219 -7.03 -23.68 28.63
N ASP A 220 -6.48 -22.51 28.95
CA ASP A 220 -6.28 -21.44 27.97
C ASP A 220 -5.12 -21.82 27.04
N LEU A 221 -5.39 -21.84 25.74
CA LEU A 221 -4.44 -22.22 24.71
C LEU A 221 -3.83 -20.98 24.06
N THR A 222 -2.51 -20.99 23.90
CA THR A 222 -1.80 -20.09 23.00
C THR A 222 -1.30 -20.89 21.81
N VAL A 223 -1.76 -20.52 20.62
CA VAL A 223 -1.30 -21.05 19.34
C VAL A 223 -0.27 -20.06 18.78
N GLY A 224 0.96 -20.51 18.57
CA GLY A 224 2.02 -19.71 17.98
C GLY A 224 1.76 -19.41 16.50
N GLU A 225 2.51 -18.45 15.97
CA GLU A 225 2.44 -18.14 14.54
C GLU A 225 2.99 -19.30 13.70
N TYR A 226 2.41 -19.50 12.51
CA TYR A 226 2.90 -20.46 11.53
C TYR A 226 2.63 -19.97 10.11
N ILE A 227 3.37 -20.52 9.15
CA ILE A 227 3.30 -20.14 7.74
C ILE A 227 3.11 -21.39 6.89
N ILE A 228 2.09 -21.38 6.04
CA ILE A 228 1.87 -22.38 4.99
C ILE A 228 2.38 -21.78 3.69
N LYS A 229 3.33 -22.45 3.05
CA LYS A 229 4.05 -21.90 1.88
C LYS A 229 3.54 -22.47 0.56
N ASP A 230 3.83 -21.77 -0.53
CA ASP A 230 3.69 -22.24 -1.91
C ASP A 230 2.25 -22.64 -2.27
N LEU A 231 1.25 -21.82 -1.90
CA LEU A 231 -0.13 -22.05 -2.27
C LEU A 231 -0.36 -21.79 -3.76
N THR A 232 -1.28 -22.56 -4.35
CA THR A 232 -1.69 -22.39 -5.75
C THR A 232 -2.94 -21.54 -5.82
N PHE A 233 -2.98 -20.58 -6.75
CA PHE A 233 -4.13 -19.72 -6.98
C PHE A 233 -5.00 -20.23 -8.12
N ASP A 234 -6.31 -20.29 -7.88
CA ASP A 234 -7.35 -20.50 -8.89
C ASP A 234 -8.07 -19.17 -9.15
N GLU A 235 -7.91 -18.64 -10.36
CA GLU A 235 -8.51 -17.36 -10.73
C GLU A 235 -10.05 -17.42 -10.87
N ALA A 236 -10.60 -18.59 -11.22
CA ALA A 236 -12.03 -18.76 -11.47
C ALA A 236 -12.83 -18.70 -10.17
N THR A 237 -12.30 -19.31 -9.11
CA THR A 237 -12.93 -19.31 -7.78
C THR A 237 -12.32 -18.30 -6.81
N ASN A 238 -11.33 -17.51 -7.25
CA ASN A 238 -10.60 -16.54 -6.44
C ASN A 238 -10.06 -17.18 -5.14
N THR A 239 -9.47 -18.36 -5.26
CA THR A 239 -9.11 -19.23 -4.13
C THR A 239 -7.63 -19.60 -4.16
N PHE A 240 -6.99 -19.55 -3.01
CA PHE A 240 -5.70 -20.23 -2.80
C PHE A 240 -5.93 -21.57 -2.13
N SER A 241 -5.29 -22.62 -2.62
CA SER A 241 -5.39 -23.94 -1.98
C SER A 241 -4.10 -24.75 -2.07
N LYS A 242 -3.95 -25.67 -1.14
CA LYS A 242 -2.82 -26.61 -1.09
C LYS A 242 -3.12 -27.79 -0.17
N ASP A 243 -2.74 -28.99 -0.59
CA ASP A 243 -2.42 -30.09 0.32
C ASP A 243 -0.97 -29.92 0.78
N TYR A 244 -0.81 -29.60 2.07
CA TYR A 244 0.48 -29.31 2.68
C TYR A 244 0.89 -30.39 3.69
N SER A 245 0.28 -31.58 3.62
CA SER A 245 0.58 -32.72 4.51
C SER A 245 2.05 -33.16 4.49
N LYS A 246 2.79 -32.81 3.44
CA LYS A 246 4.20 -33.17 3.24
C LYS A 246 5.16 -32.01 3.52
N ASP A 247 4.64 -30.85 3.90
CA ASP A 247 5.45 -29.63 4.06
C ASP A 247 6.13 -29.55 5.44
N GLY A 248 5.77 -30.43 6.38
CA GLY A 248 6.32 -30.44 7.73
C GLY A 248 6.03 -29.15 8.51
N VAL A 249 4.90 -28.47 8.23
CA VAL A 249 4.47 -27.27 8.95
C VAL A 249 4.22 -27.62 10.40
N LYS A 250 4.78 -26.82 11.32
CA LYS A 250 4.61 -26.97 12.76
C LYS A 250 3.92 -25.75 13.34
N MET A 251 3.04 -25.98 14.31
CA MET A 251 2.50 -24.93 15.17
C MET A 251 2.99 -25.14 16.60
N HIS A 252 3.43 -24.07 17.23
CA HIS A 252 3.73 -24.08 18.66
C HIS A 252 2.41 -24.00 19.44
N LEU A 253 2.19 -24.90 20.40
CA LEU A 253 1.03 -24.87 21.27
C LEU A 253 1.47 -24.84 22.72
N LYS A 254 0.88 -23.90 23.47
CA LYS A 254 0.99 -23.82 24.92
C LYS A 254 -0.39 -23.87 25.55
N ALA A 255 -0.57 -24.68 26.59
CA ALA A 255 -1.80 -24.77 27.37
C ALA A 255 -1.52 -24.47 28.84
N VAL A 256 -2.38 -23.64 29.45
CA VAL A 256 -2.32 -23.31 30.87
C VAL A 256 -3.67 -23.58 31.52
N ASN A 257 -3.71 -24.42 32.54
CA ASN A 257 -4.91 -24.72 33.31
C ASN A 257 -4.65 -24.43 34.80
N GLY A 258 -5.46 -23.55 35.40
CA GLY A 258 -5.30 -23.16 36.81
C GLY A 258 -3.92 -22.60 37.16
N GLY A 259 -3.30 -21.88 36.21
CA GLY A 259 -1.95 -21.29 36.37
C GLY A 259 -0.78 -22.27 36.19
N LYS A 260 -1.04 -23.56 35.89
CA LYS A 260 -0.01 -24.55 35.58
C LYS A 260 0.04 -24.82 34.08
N GLU A 261 1.24 -24.85 33.53
CA GLU A 261 1.49 -25.27 32.15
C GLU A 261 1.22 -26.78 32.02
N THR A 262 0.30 -27.16 31.16
CA THR A 262 -0.10 -28.54 30.91
C THR A 262 0.41 -29.06 29.56
N MET A 263 0.74 -28.15 28.64
CA MET A 263 1.28 -28.45 27.32
C MET A 263 2.16 -27.29 26.86
N ASN A 264 3.29 -27.61 26.24
CA ASN A 264 4.18 -26.63 25.62
C ASN A 264 5.09 -27.36 24.63
N GLY A 265 4.90 -27.13 23.34
CA GLY A 265 5.71 -27.79 22.32
C GLY A 265 5.25 -27.51 20.90
N ASP A 266 6.04 -28.01 19.95
CA ASP A 266 5.78 -27.88 18.53
C ASP A 266 5.08 -29.13 17.98
N TYR A 267 3.96 -28.93 17.31
CA TYR A 267 3.12 -29.99 16.77
C TYR A 267 3.05 -29.87 15.26
N GLU A 268 3.46 -30.93 14.56
CA GLU A 268 3.42 -30.99 13.10
C GLU A 268 1.99 -31.19 12.59
N HIS A 269 1.67 -30.56 11.46
CA HIS A 269 0.40 -30.70 10.79
C HIS A 269 0.45 -31.94 9.86
N HIS A 270 -0.41 -32.91 10.13
CA HIS A 270 -0.61 -34.08 9.29
C HIS A 270 -1.99 -34.05 8.62
N ASN A 271 -2.15 -34.74 7.48
CA ASN A 271 -3.41 -34.76 6.71
C ASN A 271 -3.98 -33.35 6.52
N ALA A 272 -3.12 -32.46 6.05
CA ALA A 272 -3.25 -31.03 6.19
C ALA A 272 -3.58 -30.37 4.85
N THR A 273 -4.71 -29.66 4.80
CA THR A 273 -5.21 -28.97 3.60
C THR A 273 -5.66 -27.57 3.95
N ILE A 274 -5.36 -26.61 3.08
CA ILE A 274 -5.83 -25.23 3.20
C ILE A 274 -6.63 -24.82 1.96
N LYS A 275 -7.70 -24.05 2.19
CA LYS A 275 -8.47 -23.37 1.16
C LYS A 275 -8.82 -21.96 1.64
N ALA A 276 -8.31 -20.94 0.96
CA ALA A 276 -8.51 -19.53 1.26
C ALA A 276 -9.29 -18.85 0.12
N VAL A 277 -10.53 -18.47 0.36
CA VAL A 277 -11.46 -17.88 -0.62
C VAL A 277 -11.59 -16.39 -0.37
N PHE A 278 -11.43 -15.58 -1.42
CA PHE A 278 -11.46 -14.13 -1.33
C PHE A 278 -12.73 -13.56 -1.95
N GLY A 279 -13.47 -12.78 -1.18
CA GLY A 279 -14.66 -12.06 -1.62
C GLY A 279 -14.31 -10.77 -2.39
N THR A 280 -15.24 -10.31 -3.22
CA THR A 280 -15.11 -9.05 -3.97
C THR A 280 -15.16 -7.80 -3.08
N ASP A 281 -15.70 -7.93 -1.87
CA ASP A 281 -15.81 -6.87 -0.88
C ASP A 281 -14.57 -6.73 0.02
N GLY A 282 -13.51 -7.50 -0.27
CA GLY A 282 -12.29 -7.55 0.53
C GLY A 282 -12.33 -8.54 1.71
N SER A 283 -13.35 -9.40 1.79
CA SER A 283 -13.42 -10.49 2.77
C SER A 283 -12.49 -11.65 2.42
N LEU A 284 -12.06 -12.38 3.44
CA LEU A 284 -11.28 -13.61 3.34
C LEU A 284 -11.92 -14.68 4.23
N THR A 285 -12.20 -15.85 3.64
CA THR A 285 -12.57 -17.06 4.37
C THR A 285 -11.47 -18.10 4.19
N VAL A 286 -10.92 -18.62 5.29
CA VAL A 286 -9.91 -19.70 5.23
C VAL A 286 -10.43 -20.93 5.95
N GLU A 287 -10.49 -22.04 5.24
CA GLU A 287 -10.66 -23.37 5.81
C GLU A 287 -9.28 -24.03 5.88
N ASN A 288 -8.85 -24.37 7.10
CA ASN A 288 -7.60 -25.08 7.36
C ASN A 288 -7.90 -26.36 8.14
N ASN A 289 -7.75 -27.51 7.49
CA ASN A 289 -7.98 -28.82 8.08
C ASN A 289 -6.65 -29.50 8.31
N TYR A 290 -6.40 -30.06 9.49
CA TYR A 290 -5.17 -30.82 9.79
C TYR A 290 -5.34 -31.66 11.06
N LYS A 291 -4.43 -32.61 11.28
CA LYS A 291 -4.21 -33.28 12.56
C LYS A 291 -2.92 -32.74 13.17
N ALA A 292 -2.94 -32.35 14.44
CA ALA A 292 -1.74 -31.85 15.10
C ALA A 292 -1.02 -32.96 15.87
N GLY A 293 0.23 -33.21 15.51
CA GLY A 293 1.05 -34.29 16.05
C GLY A 293 0.34 -35.65 15.98
N LYS A 294 0.41 -36.42 17.06
CA LYS A 294 -0.20 -37.76 17.13
C LYS A 294 -1.68 -37.75 17.57
N MET A 295 -2.38 -36.61 17.47
CA MET A 295 -3.78 -36.55 17.89
C MET A 295 -4.65 -37.53 17.07
N PRO A 296 -5.56 -38.27 17.73
CA PRO A 296 -6.39 -39.26 17.04
C PRO A 296 -7.46 -38.61 16.14
N PHE A 297 -7.89 -37.39 16.47
CA PHE A 297 -8.92 -36.63 15.74
C PHE A 297 -8.32 -35.47 14.92
N GLY A 298 -9.08 -35.01 13.92
CA GLY A 298 -8.74 -33.84 13.10
C GLY A 298 -9.25 -32.53 13.68
N LEU A 299 -8.59 -31.45 13.30
CA LEU A 299 -8.93 -30.06 13.58
C LEU A 299 -9.42 -29.43 12.29
N LYS A 300 -10.58 -28.77 12.34
CA LYS A 300 -11.07 -27.90 11.28
C LYS A 300 -11.06 -26.46 11.78
N GLY A 301 -10.13 -25.66 11.27
CA GLY A 301 -10.10 -24.21 11.45
C GLY A 301 -10.89 -23.51 10.35
N THR A 302 -11.80 -22.62 10.72
CA THR A 302 -12.50 -21.72 9.82
C THR A 302 -12.26 -20.28 10.27
N PHE A 303 -11.53 -19.54 9.46
CA PHE A 303 -11.28 -18.11 9.67
C PHE A 303 -12.17 -17.27 8.75
N THR A 304 -12.70 -16.18 9.28
CA THR A 304 -13.37 -15.12 8.51
C THR A 304 -12.81 -13.76 8.92
N GLY A 305 -12.38 -12.98 7.94
CA GLY A 305 -11.82 -11.66 8.16
C GLY A 305 -11.99 -10.74 6.97
N LYS A 306 -11.52 -9.50 7.11
CA LYS A 306 -11.61 -8.49 6.07
C LYS A 306 -10.32 -7.72 6.00
N ILE A 307 -9.88 -7.37 4.79
CA ILE A 307 -8.63 -6.64 4.62
C ILE A 307 -8.70 -5.27 5.30
N GLN A 308 -7.63 -4.91 5.99
CA GLN A 308 -7.45 -3.59 6.58
C GLN A 308 -6.49 -2.79 5.69
N LYS A 309 -6.96 -1.67 5.12
CA LYS A 309 -6.19 -0.78 4.21
C LYS A 309 -6.42 0.69 4.51
#